data_AF-A0A392NM99-F1
#
_entry.id   AF-A0A392NM99-F1
#
_cell.length_a   1.000
_cell.length_b   1.000
_cell.length_c   1.000
_cell.angle_alpha   90.00
_cell.angle_beta   90.00
_cell.angle_gamma   90.00
#
_symmetry.space_group_name_H-M   'P 1'
#
loop_
_entity.id
_entity.type
_entity.pdbx_description
1 polymer ?
#
loop_
_entity_poly.entity_id
_entity_poly.type
_entity_poly.pdbx_seq_one_letter_code
_entity_poly.pdbx_strand_id
1 'polypeptide(L)'
;FGFMFIALIWKFDFSPFMVLIIAILNDGTIMTISKDRVVPSPLPDSWKLKEIFATGIVLGGYLALMTVIFFWAMKENDFFPDKFGVRHLNHDEMMSALYLQVSIVSQALIFVTRSRGWSFLERPGALLVIAFLIAQLIATLIAVYANWGFAKVQGIGWGWAGVIWLYSVVFYVPLDVMKFAIRYILSGKAWLNMLENK
;
A
#
# COMPACT_ATOMS: atom_id res chain seq x y z
N PHE A 1 -11.05 3.26 -2.03
CA PHE A 1 -11.74 2.32 -1.11
C PHE A 1 -11.42 2.58 0.35
N GLY A 2 -10.17 2.43 0.85
CA GLY A 2 -9.85 2.55 2.29
C GLY A 2 -10.38 3.81 2.99
N PHE A 3 -10.03 4.99 2.48
CA PHE A 3 -10.53 6.27 3.03
C PHE A 3 -12.06 6.36 3.11
N MET A 4 -12.78 5.82 2.12
CA MET A 4 -14.24 5.83 2.07
C MET A 4 -14.84 4.96 3.18
N PHE A 5 -14.28 3.78 3.43
CA PHE A 5 -14.73 2.92 4.54
C PHE A 5 -14.45 3.56 5.90
N ILE A 6 -13.28 4.19 6.08
CA ILE A 6 -12.93 4.89 7.32
C ILE A 6 -13.86 6.09 7.58
N ALA A 7 -14.14 6.89 6.55
CA ALA A 7 -15.08 8.01 6.63
C ALA A 7 -16.52 7.54 6.93
N LEU A 8 -17.00 6.47 6.29
CA LEU A 8 -18.37 5.98 6.50
C LEU A 8 -18.58 5.30 7.86
N ILE A 9 -17.63 4.48 8.32
CA ILE A 9 -17.77 3.70 9.55
C ILE A 9 -17.47 4.55 10.79
N TRP A 10 -16.39 5.34 10.77
CA TRP A 10 -15.91 6.09 11.95
C TRP A 10 -16.06 7.61 11.86
N LYS A 11 -16.67 8.15 10.79
CA LYS A 11 -16.82 9.60 10.55
C LYS A 11 -15.51 10.37 10.70
N PHE A 12 -14.43 9.78 10.19
CA PHE A 12 -13.08 10.33 10.25
C PHE A 12 -12.76 11.01 8.90
N ASP A 13 -12.84 12.33 8.89
CA ASP A 13 -12.65 13.15 7.68
C ASP A 13 -11.16 13.30 7.35
N PHE A 14 -10.73 12.68 6.25
CA PHE A 14 -9.36 12.80 5.77
C PHE A 14 -9.03 14.21 5.28
N SER A 15 -7.86 14.71 5.69
CA SER A 15 -7.31 15.97 5.20
C SER A 15 -7.05 15.90 3.68
N PRO A 16 -7.73 16.71 2.85
CA PRO A 16 -7.51 16.69 1.39
C PRO A 16 -6.07 17.04 1.01
N PHE A 17 -5.40 17.85 1.82
CA PHE A 17 -4.01 18.23 1.63
C PHE A 17 -3.04 17.02 1.77
N MET A 18 -3.31 16.12 2.70
CA MET A 18 -2.51 14.89 2.86
C MET A 18 -2.71 13.93 1.68
N VAL A 19 -3.94 13.85 1.15
CA VAL A 19 -4.24 13.08 -0.07
C VAL A 19 -3.54 13.69 -1.30
N LEU A 20 -3.49 15.03 -1.40
CA LEU A 20 -2.73 15.74 -2.44
C LEU A 20 -1.23 15.43 -2.38
N ILE A 21 -0.62 15.40 -1.18
CA ILE A 21 0.79 15.04 -1.03
C ILE A 21 1.03 13.59 -1.48
N ILE A 22 0.15 12.64 -1.12
CA ILE A 22 0.24 11.24 -1.60
C ILE A 22 0.21 11.21 -3.14
N ALA A 23 -0.72 11.95 -3.77
CA ALA A 23 -0.82 12.01 -5.23
C ALA A 23 0.47 12.55 -5.88
N ILE A 24 0.99 13.68 -5.40
CA ILE A 24 2.22 14.30 -5.93
C ILE A 24 3.44 13.36 -5.80
N LEU A 25 3.62 12.74 -4.63
CA LEU A 25 4.71 11.79 -4.42
C LEU A 25 4.57 10.56 -5.32
N ASN A 26 3.35 10.05 -5.50
CA ASN A 26 3.08 8.89 -6.33
C ASN A 26 3.32 9.19 -7.82
N ASP A 27 2.82 10.30 -8.35
CA ASP A 27 3.04 10.70 -9.75
C ASP A 27 4.55 10.87 -10.07
N GLY A 28 5.31 11.46 -9.14
CA GLY A 28 6.76 11.55 -9.23
C GLY A 28 7.45 10.18 -9.35
N THR A 29 7.01 9.19 -8.55
CA THR A 29 7.54 7.82 -8.66
C THR A 29 7.07 7.08 -9.92
N ILE A 30 5.83 7.29 -10.36
CA ILE A 30 5.23 6.62 -11.54
C ILE A 30 6.02 6.94 -12.81
N MET A 31 6.57 8.15 -12.94
CA MET A 31 7.42 8.51 -14.09
C MET A 31 8.61 7.54 -14.26
N THR A 32 9.14 6.97 -13.17
CA THR A 32 10.25 6.00 -13.24
C THR A 32 9.87 4.64 -13.83
N ILE A 33 8.58 4.26 -13.77
CA ILE A 33 8.07 3.02 -14.36
C ILE A 33 8.29 3.00 -15.88
N SER A 34 8.22 4.16 -16.54
CA SER A 34 8.49 4.29 -17.99
C SER A 34 9.93 3.91 -18.42
N LYS A 35 10.88 3.95 -17.47
CA LYS A 35 12.31 3.63 -17.71
C LYS A 35 12.72 2.29 -17.09
N ASP A 36 11.77 1.54 -16.57
CA ASP A 36 12.04 0.30 -15.87
C ASP A 36 12.22 -0.90 -16.82
N ARG A 37 12.99 -1.89 -16.38
CA ARG A 37 13.31 -3.10 -17.15
C ARG A 37 12.57 -4.31 -16.57
N VAL A 38 11.36 -4.57 -17.08
CA VAL A 38 10.57 -5.77 -16.76
C VAL A 38 10.94 -6.96 -17.66
N VAL A 39 10.73 -8.18 -17.15
CA VAL A 39 10.90 -9.41 -17.94
C VAL A 39 9.73 -9.55 -18.93
N PRO A 40 9.99 -9.74 -20.24
CA PRO A 40 8.93 -9.87 -21.25
C PRO A 40 8.12 -11.17 -21.08
N SER A 41 6.94 -11.21 -21.70
CA SER A 41 6.12 -12.42 -21.70
C SER A 41 6.73 -13.52 -22.58
N PRO A 42 6.80 -14.79 -22.13
CA PRO A 42 7.21 -15.92 -22.97
C PRO A 42 6.12 -16.35 -23.96
N LEU A 43 4.88 -15.88 -23.79
CA LEU A 43 3.73 -16.15 -24.63
C LEU A 43 3.12 -14.83 -25.13
N PRO A 44 2.54 -14.79 -26.34
CA PRO A 44 1.86 -13.60 -26.84
C PRO A 44 0.69 -13.24 -25.90
N ASP A 45 0.77 -12.04 -25.32
CA ASP A 45 -0.19 -11.53 -24.34
C ASP A 45 -1.15 -10.58 -25.07
N SER A 46 -2.45 -10.89 -25.08
CA SER A 46 -3.47 -9.97 -25.59
C SER A 46 -3.86 -8.98 -24.50
N TRP A 47 -4.35 -7.78 -24.85
CA TRP A 47 -4.67 -6.76 -23.85
C TRP A 47 -5.96 -7.08 -23.09
N LYS A 48 -5.88 -8.02 -22.15
CA LYS A 48 -7.01 -8.53 -21.38
C LYS A 48 -7.39 -7.60 -20.24
N LEU A 49 -8.03 -6.48 -20.59
CA LEU A 49 -8.52 -5.47 -19.64
C LEU A 49 -9.30 -6.08 -18.46
N LYS A 50 -10.15 -7.09 -18.70
CA LYS A 50 -10.90 -7.78 -17.62
C LYS A 50 -10.00 -8.40 -16.55
N GLU A 51 -8.89 -9.03 -16.95
CA GLU A 51 -7.94 -9.65 -16.01
C GLU A 51 -7.16 -8.59 -15.22
N ILE A 52 -6.79 -7.49 -15.89
CA ILE A 52 -6.10 -6.34 -15.28
C ILE A 52 -7.01 -5.66 -14.24
N PHE A 53 -8.26 -5.35 -14.60
CA PHE A 53 -9.23 -4.73 -13.68
C PHE A 53 -9.58 -5.64 -12.50
N ALA A 54 -9.81 -6.94 -12.73
CA ALA A 54 -10.06 -7.89 -11.64
C ALA A 54 -8.88 -7.94 -10.66
N THR A 55 -7.65 -8.02 -11.16
CA THR A 55 -6.44 -8.00 -10.33
C THR A 55 -6.30 -6.70 -9.54
N GLY A 56 -6.52 -5.55 -10.19
CA GLY A 56 -6.47 -4.24 -9.54
C GLY A 56 -7.53 -4.05 -8.45
N ILE A 57 -8.76 -4.51 -8.68
CA ILE A 57 -9.85 -4.43 -7.69
C ILE A 57 -9.54 -5.29 -6.46
N VAL A 58 -9.07 -6.52 -6.64
CA VAL A 58 -8.79 -7.43 -5.51
C VAL A 58 -7.59 -6.96 -4.69
N LEU A 59 -6.49 -6.54 -5.33
CA LEU A 59 -5.33 -5.98 -4.61
C LEU A 59 -5.67 -4.65 -3.92
N GLY A 60 -6.41 -3.75 -4.59
CA GLY A 60 -6.86 -2.49 -4.00
C GLY A 60 -7.87 -2.67 -2.87
N GLY A 61 -8.72 -3.70 -2.95
CA GLY A 61 -9.65 -4.10 -1.89
C GLY A 61 -8.93 -4.64 -0.65
N TYR A 62 -7.90 -5.48 -0.85
CA TYR A 62 -7.04 -5.94 0.25
C TYR A 62 -6.32 -4.78 0.94
N LEU A 63 -5.70 -3.87 0.17
CA LEU A 63 -5.02 -2.70 0.75
C LEU A 63 -5.98 -1.82 1.54
N ALA A 64 -7.20 -1.60 1.02
CA ALA A 64 -8.24 -0.87 1.73
C ALA A 64 -8.66 -1.53 3.04
N LEU A 65 -8.79 -2.87 3.05
CA LEU A 65 -9.12 -3.64 4.24
C LEU A 65 -7.99 -3.59 5.28
N MET A 66 -6.71 -3.64 4.85
CA MET A 66 -5.58 -3.49 5.78
C MET A 66 -5.47 -2.07 6.34
N THR A 67 -5.70 -1.02 5.55
CA THR A 67 -5.78 0.35 6.10
C THR A 67 -6.94 0.50 7.11
N VAL A 68 -8.08 -0.17 6.90
CA VAL A 68 -9.20 -0.22 7.86
C VAL A 68 -8.81 -0.97 9.14
N ILE A 69 -8.19 -2.15 9.03
CA ILE A 69 -7.72 -2.92 10.20
C ILE A 69 -6.66 -2.14 10.98
N PHE A 70 -5.72 -1.48 10.30
CA PHE A 70 -4.75 -0.59 10.92
C PHE A 70 -5.42 0.55 11.70
N PHE A 71 -6.40 1.23 11.09
CA PHE A 71 -7.15 2.30 11.76
C PHE A 71 -7.90 1.80 13.00
N TRP A 72 -8.58 0.66 12.89
CA TRP A 72 -9.32 0.05 14.00
C TRP A 72 -8.38 -0.38 15.15
N ALA A 73 -7.27 -1.04 14.83
CA ALA A 73 -6.26 -1.45 15.80
C ALA A 73 -5.52 -0.26 16.45
N MET A 74 -5.48 0.90 15.80
CA MET A 74 -4.93 2.15 16.34
C MET A 74 -5.94 2.95 17.17
N LYS A 75 -7.24 2.85 16.86
CA LYS A 75 -8.31 3.67 17.48
C LYS A 75 -8.98 3.00 18.68
N GLU A 76 -9.26 1.70 18.58
CA GLU A 76 -10.13 0.99 19.54
C GLU A 76 -9.38 -0.05 20.39
N ASN A 77 -8.12 -0.33 20.09
CA ASN A 77 -7.32 -1.32 20.82
C ASN A 77 -6.03 -0.71 21.34
N ASP A 78 -5.61 -1.13 22.54
CA ASP A 78 -4.29 -0.83 23.09
C ASP A 78 -3.18 -1.71 22.48
N PHE A 79 -3.48 -2.48 21.41
CA PHE A 79 -2.56 -3.43 20.78
C PHE A 79 -1.20 -2.82 20.42
N PHE A 80 -1.19 -1.63 19.84
CA PHE A 80 0.07 -0.97 19.46
C PHE A 80 0.84 -0.44 20.70
N PRO A 81 0.22 0.32 21.63
CA PRO A 81 0.83 0.64 22.92
C PRO A 81 1.41 -0.57 23.67
N ASP A 82 0.63 -1.64 23.85
CA ASP A 82 1.02 -2.82 24.64
C ASP A 82 2.14 -3.64 23.99
N LYS A 83 2.17 -3.75 22.65
CA LYS A 83 3.19 -4.53 21.94
C LYS A 83 4.47 -3.76 21.64
N PHE A 84 4.38 -2.45 21.42
CA PHE A 84 5.51 -1.65 20.93
C PHE A 84 5.91 -0.51 21.87
N GLY A 85 5.26 -0.34 23.02
CA GLY A 85 5.56 0.71 24.00
C GLY A 85 5.30 2.12 23.48
N VAL A 86 4.43 2.27 22.47
CA VAL A 86 4.12 3.56 21.84
C VAL A 86 2.98 4.28 22.56
N ARG A 87 3.07 5.61 22.66
CA ARG A 87 2.03 6.45 23.27
C ARG A 87 0.71 6.38 22.48
N HIS A 88 -0.42 6.56 23.13
CA HIS A 88 -1.70 6.83 22.46
C HIS A 88 -1.62 8.07 21.56
N LEU A 89 -2.38 8.05 20.47
CA LEU A 89 -2.38 9.10 19.44
C LEU A 89 -3.63 9.97 19.53
N ASN A 90 -3.45 11.28 19.39
CA ASN A 90 -4.55 12.22 19.18
C ASN A 90 -5.09 12.12 17.74
N HIS A 91 -6.29 12.65 17.50
CA HIS A 91 -6.97 12.63 16.19
C HIS A 91 -6.08 13.12 15.02
N ASP A 92 -5.39 14.24 15.21
CA ASP A 92 -4.51 14.86 14.21
C ASP A 92 -3.20 14.07 13.99
N GLU A 93 -2.82 13.21 14.95
CA GLU A 93 -1.67 12.32 14.86
C GLU A 93 -2.07 10.99 14.19
N MET A 94 -3.28 10.49 14.44
CA MET A 94 -3.88 9.38 13.69
C MET A 94 -3.98 9.72 12.19
N MET A 95 -4.21 10.99 11.84
CA MET A 95 -4.17 11.48 10.45
C MET A 95 -2.79 11.25 9.80
N SER A 96 -1.73 11.65 10.49
CA SER A 96 -0.34 11.45 10.06
C SER A 96 0.04 9.97 9.96
N ALA A 97 -0.41 9.15 10.92
CA ALA A 97 -0.16 7.72 10.94
C ALA A 97 -0.79 7.00 9.72
N LEU A 98 -2.05 7.34 9.41
CA LEU A 98 -2.75 6.80 8.23
C LEU A 98 -2.15 7.30 6.92
N TYR A 99 -1.80 8.59 6.85
CA TYR A 99 -1.11 9.16 5.69
C TYR A 99 0.18 8.37 5.38
N LEU A 100 1.00 8.09 6.39
CA LEU A 100 2.24 7.32 6.22
C LEU A 100 1.93 5.88 5.78
N GLN A 101 0.98 5.21 6.45
CA GLN A 101 0.59 3.83 6.11
C GLN A 101 0.12 3.72 4.65
N VAL A 102 -0.78 4.61 4.22
CA VAL A 102 -1.30 4.62 2.85
C VAL A 102 -0.23 5.01 1.84
N SER A 103 0.65 5.97 2.17
CA SER A 103 1.78 6.35 1.31
C SER A 103 2.69 5.14 1.05
N ILE A 104 3.14 4.44 2.10
CA ILE A 104 4.02 3.27 1.98
C ILE A 104 3.35 2.19 1.12
N VAL A 105 2.12 1.75 1.46
CA VAL A 105 1.50 0.62 0.74
C VAL A 105 1.11 0.98 -0.70
N SER A 106 0.76 2.24 -0.98
CA SER A 106 0.42 2.68 -2.35
C SER A 106 1.63 2.64 -3.30
N GLN A 107 2.81 3.01 -2.82
CA GLN A 107 4.05 2.90 -3.62
C GLN A 107 4.61 1.49 -3.62
N ALA A 108 4.52 0.76 -2.49
CA ALA A 108 4.94 -0.63 -2.41
C ALA A 108 4.20 -1.51 -3.44
N LEU A 109 2.91 -1.24 -3.70
CA LEU A 109 2.11 -1.93 -4.71
C LEU A 109 2.78 -1.95 -6.11
N ILE A 110 3.55 -0.92 -6.48
CA ILE A 110 4.28 -0.85 -7.77
C ILE A 110 5.26 -2.04 -7.90
N PHE A 111 5.86 -2.48 -6.79
CA PHE A 111 6.79 -3.62 -6.76
C PHE A 111 6.08 -4.99 -6.89
N VAL A 112 4.80 -5.06 -6.53
CA VAL A 112 3.95 -6.26 -6.72
C VAL A 112 3.41 -6.32 -8.14
N THR A 113 2.89 -5.21 -8.67
CA THR A 113 2.23 -5.16 -9.97
C THR A 113 3.20 -5.30 -11.14
N ARG A 114 4.42 -4.74 -11.02
CA ARG A 114 5.51 -4.93 -12.00
C ARG A 114 5.85 -6.41 -12.24
N SER A 115 5.79 -7.23 -11.19
CA SER A 115 6.58 -8.45 -11.12
C SER A 115 5.78 -9.67 -11.62
N ARG A 116 6.42 -10.52 -12.42
CA ARG A 116 5.80 -11.74 -12.94
C ARG A 116 5.89 -12.87 -11.90
N GLY A 117 7.07 -13.06 -11.31
CA GLY A 117 7.33 -13.87 -10.12
C GLY A 117 7.18 -13.09 -8.81
N TRP A 118 7.96 -13.47 -7.79
CA TRP A 118 7.97 -12.80 -6.48
C TRP A 118 8.65 -11.43 -6.59
N SER A 119 8.04 -10.41 -5.98
CA SER A 119 8.53 -9.02 -5.97
C SER A 119 9.96 -8.90 -5.43
N PHE A 120 10.30 -9.70 -4.41
CA PHE A 120 11.63 -9.75 -3.80
C PHE A 120 12.70 -10.43 -4.67
N LEU A 121 12.31 -11.31 -5.60
CA LEU A 121 13.25 -12.03 -6.47
C LEU A 121 13.54 -11.26 -7.78
N GLU A 122 12.54 -10.56 -8.31
CA GLU A 122 12.69 -9.73 -9.51
C GLU A 122 13.27 -8.36 -9.15
N ARG A 123 14.59 -8.20 -9.34
CA ARG A 123 15.31 -6.96 -9.05
C ARG A 123 14.65 -5.76 -9.75
N PRO A 124 14.08 -4.79 -9.02
CA PRO A 124 13.55 -3.56 -9.61
C PRO A 124 14.66 -2.68 -10.21
N GLY A 125 14.34 -1.88 -11.22
CA GLY A 125 15.28 -0.89 -11.75
C GLY A 125 15.73 0.09 -10.66
N ALA A 126 17.04 0.38 -10.61
CA ALA A 126 17.62 1.22 -9.56
C ALA A 126 16.95 2.61 -9.44
N LEU A 127 16.46 3.18 -10.55
CA LEU A 127 15.70 4.43 -10.56
C LEU A 127 14.40 4.34 -9.75
N LEU A 128 13.66 3.23 -9.85
CA LEU A 128 12.42 3.02 -9.09
C LEU A 128 12.71 2.86 -7.59
N VAL A 129 13.78 2.13 -7.23
CA VAL A 129 14.18 1.97 -5.83
C VAL A 129 14.60 3.30 -5.23
N ILE A 130 15.42 4.09 -5.94
CA ILE A 130 15.85 5.41 -5.48
C ILE A 130 14.65 6.36 -5.35
N ALA A 131 13.73 6.37 -6.33
CA ALA A 131 12.54 7.21 -6.26
C ALA A 131 11.61 6.81 -5.10
N PHE A 132 11.41 5.51 -4.87
CA PHE A 132 10.68 5.00 -3.70
C PHE A 132 11.34 5.44 -2.38
N LEU A 133 12.66 5.24 -2.24
CA LEU A 133 13.39 5.62 -1.02
C LEU A 133 13.31 7.13 -0.75
N ILE A 134 13.45 7.97 -1.79
CA ILE A 134 13.31 9.43 -1.65
C ILE A 134 11.88 9.82 -1.27
N ALA A 135 10.87 9.30 -1.98
CA ALA A 135 9.48 9.64 -1.72
C ALA A 135 9.01 9.16 -0.34
N GLN A 136 9.42 7.97 0.09
CA GLN A 136 9.10 7.45 1.41
C GLN A 136 9.90 8.10 2.54
N LEU A 137 11.13 8.56 2.28
CA LEU A 137 11.86 9.40 3.23
C LEU A 137 11.11 10.73 3.44
N ILE A 138 10.68 11.40 2.37
CA ILE A 138 9.88 12.63 2.44
C ILE A 138 8.56 12.37 3.18
N ALA A 139 7.82 11.31 2.84
CA ALA A 139 6.57 10.96 3.51
C ALA A 139 6.78 10.66 5.01
N THR A 140 7.85 9.94 5.37
CA THR A 140 8.19 9.66 6.77
C THR A 140 8.53 10.94 7.52
N LEU A 141 9.32 11.85 6.94
CA LEU A 141 9.66 13.13 7.55
C LEU A 141 8.43 14.03 7.75
N ILE A 142 7.50 14.07 6.78
CA ILE A 142 6.23 14.77 6.92
C ILE A 142 5.41 14.16 8.06
N ALA A 143 5.22 12.84 8.10
CA ALA A 143 4.44 12.19 9.16
C ALA A 143 5.05 12.39 10.56
N VAL A 144 6.38 12.35 10.68
CA VAL A 144 7.09 12.48 11.96
C VAL A 144 7.11 13.93 12.49
N TYR A 145 7.28 14.93 11.61
CA TYR A 145 7.56 16.31 12.03
C TYR A 145 6.52 17.37 11.64
N ALA A 146 5.58 17.09 10.72
CA ALA A 146 4.62 18.11 10.31
C ALA A 146 3.65 18.46 11.45
N ASN A 147 3.54 19.75 11.74
CA ASN A 147 2.52 20.30 12.61
C ASN A 147 1.80 21.42 11.85
N TRP A 148 0.71 21.05 11.18
CA TRP A 148 -0.03 21.90 10.25
C TRP A 148 -1.48 22.02 10.70
N GLY A 149 -1.78 23.04 11.50
CA GLY A 149 -3.14 23.30 11.98
C GLY A 149 -4.18 23.48 10.87
N PHE A 150 -3.79 24.01 9.69
CA PHE A 150 -4.68 24.12 8.53
C PHE A 150 -5.05 22.75 7.92
N ALA A 151 -4.19 21.74 8.12
CA ALA A 151 -4.36 20.39 7.56
C ALA A 151 -4.90 19.39 8.60
N LYS A 152 -5.00 19.75 9.90
CA LYS A 152 -5.27 18.83 11.03
C LYS A 152 -4.27 17.67 11.10
N VAL A 153 -3.00 18.02 11.09
CA VAL A 153 -1.86 17.09 10.99
C VAL A 153 -0.87 17.43 12.08
N GLN A 154 -0.56 16.45 12.94
CA GLN A 154 0.43 16.57 14.02
C GLN A 154 1.45 15.41 13.94
N GLY A 155 2.70 15.71 14.24
CA GLY A 155 3.83 14.78 14.12
C GLY A 155 3.73 13.59 15.08
N ILE A 156 3.72 12.37 14.54
CA ILE A 156 3.58 11.14 15.34
C ILE A 156 4.85 10.73 16.10
N GLY A 157 6.02 11.21 15.66
CA GLY A 157 7.32 10.78 16.17
C GLY A 157 7.83 9.46 15.57
N TRP A 158 9.13 9.21 15.72
CA TRP A 158 9.81 8.06 15.08
C TRP A 158 9.34 6.69 15.56
N GLY A 159 8.92 6.54 16.82
CA GLY A 159 8.44 5.26 17.35
C GLY A 159 7.23 4.74 16.57
N TRP A 160 6.21 5.59 16.39
CA TRP A 160 5.04 5.27 15.56
C TRP A 160 5.40 5.09 14.09
N ALA A 161 6.30 5.90 13.53
CA ALA A 161 6.74 5.72 12.16
C ALA A 161 7.37 4.33 11.93
N GLY A 162 8.19 3.86 12.88
CA GLY A 162 8.77 2.51 12.85
C GLY A 162 7.71 1.40 12.91
N VAL A 163 6.69 1.55 13.77
CA VAL A 163 5.55 0.61 13.86
C VAL A 163 4.75 0.57 12.54
N ILE A 164 4.51 1.72 11.91
CA ILE A 164 3.80 1.83 10.63
C ILE A 164 4.60 1.20 9.49
N TRP A 165 5.92 1.39 9.46
CA TRP A 165 6.82 0.72 8.53
C TRP A 165 6.78 -0.80 8.71
N LEU A 166 6.90 -1.29 9.95
CA LEU A 166 6.83 -2.72 10.25
C LEU A 166 5.48 -3.32 9.82
N TYR A 167 4.37 -2.67 10.16
CA TYR A 167 3.03 -3.06 9.74
C TYR A 167 2.96 -3.15 8.20
N SER A 168 3.40 -2.10 7.51
CA SER A 168 3.36 -2.04 6.04
C SER A 168 4.20 -3.15 5.38
N VAL A 169 5.37 -3.48 5.95
CA VAL A 169 6.23 -4.58 5.45
C VAL A 169 5.60 -5.96 5.72
N VAL A 170 4.99 -6.19 6.88
CA VAL A 170 4.31 -7.46 7.19
C VAL A 170 3.13 -7.69 6.27
N PHE A 171 2.27 -6.69 6.07
CA PHE A 171 1.09 -6.77 5.19
C PHE A 171 1.41 -6.61 3.70
N TYR A 172 2.67 -6.37 3.34
CA TYR A 172 3.14 -6.41 1.96
C TYR A 172 3.29 -7.83 1.43
N VAL A 173 3.85 -8.76 2.23
CA VAL A 173 4.17 -10.13 1.78
C VAL A 173 2.95 -10.90 1.21
N PRO A 174 1.73 -10.83 1.79
CA PRO A 174 0.57 -11.51 1.24
C PRO A 174 0.10 -11.00 -0.13
N LEU A 175 0.48 -9.78 -0.55
CA LEU A 175 0.11 -9.23 -1.86
C LEU A 175 0.65 -10.08 -3.02
N ASP A 176 1.87 -10.61 -2.89
CA ASP A 176 2.45 -11.51 -3.90
C ASP A 176 1.69 -12.84 -3.98
N VAL A 177 1.29 -13.40 -2.84
CA VAL A 177 0.47 -14.61 -2.77
C VAL A 177 -0.89 -14.39 -3.46
N MET A 178 -1.54 -13.26 -3.16
CA MET A 178 -2.80 -12.88 -3.81
C MET A 178 -2.63 -12.67 -5.31
N LYS A 179 -1.56 -12.00 -5.75
CA LYS A 179 -1.21 -11.82 -7.17
C LYS A 179 -1.11 -13.16 -7.91
N PHE A 180 -0.46 -14.16 -7.33
CA PHE A 180 -0.38 -15.50 -7.93
C PHE A 180 -1.73 -16.21 -7.96
N ALA A 181 -2.50 -16.17 -6.87
CA ALA A 181 -3.82 -16.79 -6.79
C ALA A 181 -4.77 -16.21 -7.86
N ILE A 182 -4.82 -14.89 -8.00
CA ILE A 182 -5.64 -14.20 -9.01
C ILE A 182 -5.21 -14.60 -10.43
N ARG A 183 -3.90 -14.56 -10.74
CA ARG A 183 -3.39 -14.97 -12.06
C ARG A 183 -3.68 -16.44 -12.37
N TYR A 184 -3.57 -17.33 -11.38
CA TYR A 184 -3.89 -18.74 -11.55
C TYR A 184 -5.37 -18.97 -11.89
N ILE A 185 -6.28 -18.33 -11.14
CA ILE A 185 -7.72 -18.38 -11.38
C ILE A 185 -8.08 -17.83 -12.77
N LEU A 186 -7.55 -16.65 -13.13
CA LEU A 186 -7.82 -15.99 -14.40
C LEU A 186 -7.22 -16.71 -15.61
N SER A 187 -6.10 -17.43 -15.44
CA SER A 187 -5.46 -18.21 -16.51
C SER A 187 -6.28 -19.41 -17.01
N GLY A 188 -7.43 -19.72 -16.41
CA GLY A 188 -8.26 -20.87 -16.74
C GLY A 188 -7.71 -22.22 -16.26
N LYS A 189 -6.44 -22.29 -15.84
CA LYS A 189 -5.82 -23.51 -15.27
C LYS A 189 -6.57 -24.04 -14.06
N ALA A 190 -7.14 -23.16 -13.23
CA ALA A 190 -8.00 -23.57 -12.13
C ALA A 190 -9.22 -24.40 -12.61
N TRP A 191 -9.86 -23.98 -13.70
CA TRP A 191 -11.02 -24.67 -14.27
C TRP A 191 -10.64 -25.98 -14.96
N LEU A 192 -9.53 -25.98 -15.72
CA LEU A 192 -9.00 -27.19 -16.36
C LEU A 192 -8.62 -28.26 -15.32
N ASN A 193 -7.82 -27.90 -14.30
CA ASN A 193 -7.42 -28.84 -13.24
C ASN A 193 -8.62 -29.35 -12.40
N MET A 194 -9.73 -28.62 -12.33
CA MET A 194 -10.96 -29.07 -11.66
C MET A 194 -11.82 -30.00 -12.54
N LEU A 195 -11.72 -29.89 -13.86
CA LEU A 195 -12.39 -30.79 -14.81
C LEU A 195 -11.58 -32.08 -15.05
N GLU A 196 -10.25 -32.01 -14.96
CA GLU A 196 -9.33 -33.13 -15.20
C GLU A 196 -9.14 -34.04 -13.96
N ASN A 197 -9.52 -33.56 -12.76
CA ASN A 197 -9.58 -34.35 -11.52
C ASN A 197 -10.99 -34.90 -11.23
N LYS A 198 -11.76 -35.26 -12.26
CA LYS A 198 -13.14 -35.74 -12.14
C LYS A 198 -13.42 -36.95 -13.02
#